data_AF-K2FQ54-F1
#
_entry.id   AF-K2FQ54-F1
#
_cell.length_a   1.000
_cell.length_b   1.000
_cell.length_c   1.000
_cell.angle_alpha   90.00
_cell.angle_beta   90.00
_cell.angle_gamma   90.00
#
_symmetry.space_group_name_H-M   'P 1'
#
loop_
_entity.id
_entity.type
_entity.pdbx_description
1 polymer ?
#
loop_
_entity_poly.entity_id
_entity_poly.type
_entity_poly.pdbx_seq_one_letter_code
_entity_poly.pdbx_strand_id
1 'polypeptide(L)'
;MEDVATIEDFGILFQRVVGYALGFAGIVLFVLLVVGGFKFITSGGDPKAVEGARKTLTSAIAGLIIILLSYLILLLITNITGVDVTNFNIVLP
;
A
#
# COMPACT_ATOMS: atom_id res chain seq x y z
N MET A 1 31.99 -19.76 -11.77
CA MET A 1 31.09 -18.98 -12.64
C MET A 1 29.78 -18.86 -11.86
N GLU A 2 29.67 -17.94 -10.91
CA GLU A 2 28.56 -17.93 -9.94
C GLU A 2 27.92 -16.54 -9.77
N ASP A 3 28.23 -15.61 -10.68
CA ASP A 3 27.74 -14.24 -10.65
C ASP A 3 26.77 -13.99 -11.82
N VAL A 4 25.82 -14.90 -11.99
CA VAL A 4 24.72 -14.74 -12.95
C VAL A 4 23.43 -14.59 -12.16
N ALA A 5 22.78 -13.42 -12.33
CA ALA A 5 21.48 -13.16 -11.74
C ALA A 5 20.52 -14.29 -12.11
N THR A 6 20.08 -15.04 -11.10
CA THR A 6 19.17 -16.18 -11.28
C THR A 6 17.74 -15.67 -11.15
N ILE A 7 16.76 -16.40 -11.69
CA ILE A 7 15.33 -16.00 -11.63
C ILE A 7 14.84 -15.82 -10.18
N GLU A 8 15.49 -16.47 -9.22
CA GLU A 8 15.26 -16.28 -7.79
C GLU A 8 15.59 -14.87 -7.30
N ASP A 9 16.65 -14.24 -7.82
CA ASP A 9 17.04 -12.86 -7.46
C ASP A 9 15.97 -11.85 -7.84
N PHE A 10 15.24 -12.09 -8.94
CA PHE A 10 14.10 -11.25 -9.33
C PHE A 10 12.97 -11.31 -8.31
N GLY A 11 12.69 -12.48 -7.74
CA GLY A 11 11.68 -12.64 -6.69
C GLY A 11 12.04 -11.84 -5.43
N ILE A 12 13.29 -11.95 -4.99
CA ILE A 12 13.80 -11.24 -3.80
C ILE A 12 13.80 -9.72 -4.03
N LEU A 13 14.24 -9.26 -5.20
CA LEU A 13 14.22 -7.84 -5.55
C LEU A 13 12.79 -7.30 -5.55
N PHE A 14 11.85 -8.02 -6.16
CA PHE A 14 10.44 -7.64 -6.19
C PHE A 14 9.85 -7.54 -4.77
N GLN A 15 10.08 -8.55 -3.93
CA GLN A 15 9.59 -8.55 -2.55
C GLN A 15 10.14 -7.36 -1.74
N ARG A 16 11.42 -7.04 -1.89
CA ARG A 16 12.04 -5.88 -1.23
C ARG A 16 11.44 -4.56 -1.72
N VAL A 17 11.29 -4.40 -3.04
CA VAL A 17 10.72 -3.17 -3.63
C VAL A 17 9.28 -2.97 -3.17
N VAL A 18 8.45 -4.02 -3.22
CA VAL A 18 7.06 -3.96 -2.76
C VAL A 18 6.99 -3.69 -1.25
N GLY A 19 7.82 -4.35 -0.45
CA GLY A 19 7.88 -4.12 1.00
C GLY A 19 8.22 -2.67 1.36
N TYR A 20 9.24 -2.09 0.72
CA TYR A 20 9.58 -0.68 0.91
C TYR A 20 8.50 0.27 0.40
N ALA A 21 7.90 -0.02 -0.77
CA ALA A 21 6.82 0.78 -1.33
C ALA A 21 5.58 0.79 -0.41
N LEU A 22 5.19 -0.37 0.14
CA LEU A 22 4.06 -0.47 1.08
C LEU A 22 4.35 0.25 2.39
N GLY A 23 5.56 0.10 2.96
CA GLY A 23 5.98 0.84 4.15
C GLY A 23 5.96 2.35 3.93
N PHE A 24 6.49 2.81 2.80
CA PHE A 24 6.45 4.21 2.40
C PHE A 24 5.02 4.72 2.19
N ALA A 25 4.18 3.96 1.49
CA ALA A 25 2.77 4.29 1.28
C ALA A 25 2.02 4.43 2.61
N GLY A 26 2.27 3.56 3.59
CA GLY A 26 1.69 3.67 4.94
C GLY A 26 2.03 4.99 5.63
N ILE A 27 3.30 5.41 5.58
CA ILE A 27 3.73 6.70 6.15
C ILE A 27 3.06 7.87 5.43
N VAL A 28 3.04 7.86 4.09
CA VAL A 28 2.42 8.92 3.29
C VAL A 28 0.93 9.05 3.59
N LEU A 29 0.21 7.94 3.63
CA LEU A 29 -1.22 7.91 3.96
C LEU A 29 -1.48 8.43 5.38
N PHE A 30 -0.65 8.06 6.35
CA PHE A 30 -0.74 8.58 7.72
C PHE A 30 -0.58 10.11 7.77
N VAL A 31 0.45 10.65 7.10
CA VAL A 31 0.66 12.10 7.02
C VAL A 31 -0.51 12.81 6.35
N LEU A 32 -1.05 12.26 5.26
CA LEU A 32 -2.21 12.83 4.57
C LEU A 32 -3.47 12.84 5.44
N LEU A 33 -3.69 11.80 6.23
CA LEU A 33 -4.79 11.75 7.20
C LEU A 33 -4.63 12.81 8.28
N VAL A 34 -3.41 12.96 8.84
CA VAL A 34 -3.12 13.97 9.86
C VAL A 34 -3.31 15.37 9.31
N VAL A 35 -2.68 15.70 8.17
CA VAL A 35 -2.79 17.04 7.54
C VAL A 35 -4.22 17.33 7.10
N GLY A 36 -4.90 16.36 6.49
CA GLY A 36 -6.30 16.49 6.09
C GLY A 36 -7.24 16.70 7.27
N GLY A 37 -7.02 15.97 8.37
CA GLY A 37 -7.77 16.11 9.62
C GLY A 37 -7.54 17.46 10.30
N PHE A 38 -6.28 17.89 10.42
CA PHE A 38 -5.95 19.21 10.95
C PHE A 38 -6.60 20.31 10.12
N LYS A 39 -6.45 20.25 8.79
CA LYS A 39 -7.06 21.24 7.89
C LYS A 39 -8.57 21.27 8.03
N PHE A 40 -9.22 20.11 8.19
CA PHE A 40 -10.66 20.02 8.39
C PHE A 40 -11.11 20.74 9.68
N ILE A 41 -10.39 20.53 10.79
CA ILE A 41 -10.69 21.16 12.08
C ILE A 41 -10.41 22.67 12.05
N THR A 42 -9.28 23.09 11.46
CA THR A 42 -8.88 24.51 11.40
C THR A 42 -9.64 25.31 10.33
N SER A 43 -10.50 24.68 9.52
CA SER A 43 -11.24 25.36 8.45
C SER A 43 -12.28 26.36 8.97
N GLY A 44 -12.66 26.30 10.25
CA GLY A 44 -13.50 27.32 10.90
C GLY A 44 -14.89 27.54 10.27
N GLY A 45 -15.34 26.63 9.39
CA GLY A 45 -16.60 26.75 8.66
C GLY A 45 -16.50 27.39 7.26
N ASP A 46 -15.31 27.77 6.77
CA ASP A 46 -15.14 28.18 5.37
C ASP A 46 -15.42 26.99 4.43
N PRO A 47 -16.46 27.07 3.56
CA PRO A 47 -16.84 25.97 2.69
C PRO A 47 -15.70 25.50 1.78
N LYS A 48 -14.85 26.43 1.29
CA LYS A 48 -13.73 26.09 0.40
C LYS A 48 -12.64 25.29 1.12
N ALA A 49 -12.28 25.72 2.32
CA ALA A 49 -11.29 25.01 3.14
C ALA A 49 -11.77 23.61 3.55
N VAL A 50 -13.05 23.50 3.94
CA VAL A 50 -13.69 22.23 4.31
C VAL A 50 -13.73 21.26 3.13
N GLU A 51 -14.09 21.73 1.94
CA GLU A 51 -14.14 20.90 0.73
C GLU A 51 -12.76 20.37 0.35
N GLY A 52 -11.73 21.23 0.40
CA GLY A 52 -10.34 20.82 0.14
C GLY A 52 -9.83 19.81 1.17
N ALA A 53 -10.16 19.98 2.45
CA ALA A 53 -9.81 19.05 3.51
C ALA A 53 -10.51 17.70 3.34
N ARG A 54 -11.82 17.70 3.03
CA ARG A 54 -12.59 16.49 2.72
C ARG A 54 -12.01 15.73 1.54
N LYS A 55 -11.67 16.42 0.45
CA LYS A 55 -11.05 15.77 -0.72
C LYS A 55 -9.75 15.06 -0.36
N THR A 56 -8.91 15.71 0.46
CA THR A 56 -7.63 15.14 0.94
C THR A 56 -7.87 13.90 1.81
N LEU A 57 -8.82 13.97 2.74
CA LEU A 57 -9.21 12.84 3.60
C LEU A 57 -9.77 11.69 2.77
N THR A 58 -10.69 11.95 1.84
CA THR A 58 -11.26 10.93 0.96
C THR A 58 -10.17 10.26 0.12
N SER A 59 -9.20 11.01 -0.41
CA SER A 59 -8.09 10.40 -1.17
C SER A 59 -7.20 9.51 -0.30
N ALA A 60 -6.92 9.92 0.95
CA ALA A 60 -6.13 9.12 1.88
C ALA A 60 -6.85 7.83 2.29
N ILE A 61 -8.14 7.93 2.59
CA ILE A 61 -8.99 6.77 2.92
C ILE A 61 -9.12 5.83 1.72
N ALA A 62 -9.35 6.37 0.51
CA ALA A 62 -9.43 5.57 -0.70
C ALA A 62 -8.12 4.82 -0.98
N GLY A 63 -6.97 5.48 -0.81
CA GLY A 63 -5.66 4.84 -0.95
C GLY A 63 -5.47 3.68 0.05
N LEU A 64 -5.87 3.88 1.31
CA LEU A 64 -5.82 2.82 2.32
C LEU A 64 -6.74 1.65 1.96
N ILE A 65 -7.96 1.93 1.52
CA ILE A 65 -8.92 0.90 1.08
C ILE A 65 -8.35 0.09 -0.08
N ILE A 66 -7.71 0.73 -1.06
CA ILE A 66 -7.11 0.03 -2.20
C ILE A 66 -6.03 -0.95 -1.74
N ILE A 67 -5.16 -0.55 -0.80
CA ILE A 67 -4.12 -1.45 -0.25
C ILE A 67 -4.77 -2.64 0.46
N LEU A 68 -5.79 -2.39 1.28
CA LEU A 68 -6.52 -3.45 1.99
C LEU A 68 -7.24 -4.41 1.03
N LEU A 69 -7.89 -3.88 -0.02
CA LEU A 69 -8.55 -4.68 -1.04
C LEU A 69 -7.57 -5.51 -1.84
N SER A 70 -6.39 -4.95 -2.17
CA SER A 70 -5.34 -5.68 -2.84
C SER A 70 -4.89 -6.90 -2.02
N TYR A 71 -4.67 -6.71 -0.71
CA TYR A 71 -4.36 -7.82 0.19
C TYR A 71 -5.50 -8.84 0.30
N LEU A 72 -6.75 -8.38 0.36
CA LEU A 72 -7.92 -9.26 0.41
C LEU A 72 -8.03 -10.13 -0.85
N ILE A 73 -7.76 -9.56 -2.03
CA ILE A 73 -7.75 -10.32 -3.30
C ILE A 73 -6.67 -11.41 -3.26
N LEU A 74 -5.46 -11.10 -2.80
CA LEU A 74 -4.39 -12.09 -2.65
C LEU A 74 -4.80 -13.23 -1.70
N LEU A 75 -5.44 -12.89 -0.58
CA LEU A 75 -5.95 -13.87 0.37
C LEU A 75 -7.03 -14.77 -0.25
N LEU A 76 -7.92 -14.21 -1.07
CA LEU A 76 -8.92 -15.00 -1.80
C LEU A 76 -8.26 -15.96 -2.78
N ILE A 77 -7.23 -15.52 -3.51
CA ILE A 77 -6.45 -16.38 -4.40
C ILE A 77 -5.81 -17.52 -3.62
N THR A 78 -5.20 -17.25 -2.47
CA THR A 78 -4.63 -18.30 -1.60
C THR A 78 -5.69 -19.28 -1.11
N ASN A 79 -6.88 -18.83 -0.73
CA ASN A 79 -7.95 -19.72 -0.31
C ASN A 79 -8.47 -20.63 -1.44
N ILE A 80 -8.50 -20.12 -2.68
CA ILE A 80 -8.98 -20.89 -3.84
C ILE A 80 -7.92 -21.88 -4.34
N THR A 81 -6.65 -21.45 -4.38
CA THR A 81 -5.54 -22.23 -4.97
C THR A 81 -4.84 -23.12 -3.95
N GLY A 82 -4.97 -22.84 -2.64
CA GLY A 82 -4.23 -23.52 -1.58
C GLY A 82 -2.74 -23.16 -1.50
N VAL A 83 -2.28 -22.21 -2.34
CA VAL A 83 -0.88 -21.76 -2.38
C VAL A 83 -0.78 -20.37 -1.76
N ASP A 84 0.19 -20.17 -0.87
CA ASP A 84 0.47 -18.85 -0.30
C ASP A 84 1.11 -17.96 -1.38
N VAL A 85 0.33 -17.04 -1.93
CA VAL A 85 0.80 -16.04 -2.92
C VAL A 85 1.22 -14.74 -2.26
N THR A 86 1.15 -14.65 -0.92
CA THR A 86 1.61 -13.48 -0.16
C THR A 86 3.09 -13.53 0.14
N ASN A 87 3.65 -14.75 0.21
CA ASN A 87 5.09 -14.99 0.25
C ASN A 87 5.62 -15.32 -1.15
N PHE A 88 6.24 -14.33 -1.79
CA PHE A 88 6.98 -14.53 -3.04
C PHE A 88 8.34 -15.17 -2.77
N ASN A 89 8.36 -16.42 -2.33
CA ASN A 89 9.57 -17.22 -2.19
C ASN A 89 9.68 -18.22 -3.35
N ILE A 90 10.62 -18.01 -4.25
CA ILE A 90 10.85 -18.90 -5.40
C ILE A 90 11.86 -19.95 -4.96
N VAL A 91 11.38 -21.07 -4.41
CA VAL A 91 12.25 -22.19 -4.05
C VAL A 91 12.57 -22.97 -5.32
N LEU A 92 13.78 -22.82 -5.84
CA LEU A 92 14.31 -23.66 -6.91
C LEU A 92 14.70 -25.04 -6.32
N PRO A 93 14.35 -26.17 -6.97
CA PRO A 93 14.89 -27.49 -6.62
C PRO A 93 16.38 -27.63 -6.96
#